data_AF-A0A2D6P032-F1
#
_entry.id   AF-A0A2D6P032-F1
#
_cell.length_a   1.000
_cell.length_b   1.000
_cell.length_c   1.000
_cell.angle_alpha   90.00
_cell.angle_beta   90.00
_cell.angle_gamma   90.00
#
_symmetry.space_group_name_H-M   'P 1'
#
loop_
_entity.id
_entity.type
_entity.pdbx_description
1 polymer ?
#
loop_
_entity_poly.entity_id
_entity_poly.type
_entity_poly.pdbx_seq_one_letter_code
_entity_poly.pdbx_strand_id
1 'polypeptide(L)'
;MKSSQPKLNERAQGWLNFLYQKATTPDDWSENGTPHEWWDKTSTAPMCSFPRFDLQESTYAIGLMADRTPAWREVYSEILDEIAERSITYWAAVDWLTQFGHDPDRENYPEAWKGTLIPEEFWGDYDAPGWTANGIAPWGFHMDPIGADGNLFFKGWLNLTQSLHTYVSGYDKWASPFDLAGAYSSRFEWTQHQLADHLYQQWRNTPMGPHCENTKAWPFCLSAAGLGLMMYDKVFDKNLHSAYFEWLSFTKEKFYGFEKDGSLQWVTMYFDGQKNHHHRTIPTHGLAIAFYAKPQDPEFAELLYRGAIRFLGWDNPSIPISNEFMPDPRMFALGLTISREFDDQLTYERLKDYAEANFEPRQFGLNDSQFGFWFNLGENWPRGQLSALAMCAEVCEPDAWENLFNKPNFSKHLSPSIEGVDFPAVSIDMAYHDDEEGILHLGMLDGDRTKSNQETSFEVYNLPDSSMIKILCNGKDFRDFEIINSSRISLRTDVARKEFKIITGYKISSNELNDLNRKLNQRDDSISRSSSKVQSSSSRIILPTNLISCSCC
;
A
#
# COMPACT_ATOMS: atom_id res chain seq x y z
N MET A 1 23.60 -18.04 0.24
CA MET A 1 24.21 -16.74 0.63
C MET A 1 23.88 -16.49 2.08
N LYS A 2 24.82 -16.06 2.92
CA LYS A 2 24.47 -15.55 4.26
C LYS A 2 23.60 -14.32 4.02
N SER A 3 22.33 -14.36 4.45
CA SER A 3 21.45 -13.20 4.48
C SER A 3 22.20 -12.06 5.15
N SER A 4 22.36 -10.93 4.46
CA SER A 4 22.73 -9.69 5.14
C SER A 4 21.74 -9.48 6.28
N GLN A 5 22.22 -9.04 7.45
CA GLN A 5 21.33 -8.68 8.54
C GLN A 5 20.33 -7.61 8.04
N PRO A 6 19.03 -7.74 8.33
CA PRO A 6 18.04 -6.80 7.83
C PRO A 6 18.30 -5.44 8.48
N LYS A 7 18.54 -4.42 7.63
CA LYS A 7 18.83 -3.04 8.04
C LYS A 7 18.17 -2.03 7.11
N LEU A 8 17.84 -0.86 7.66
CA LEU A 8 17.47 0.32 6.88
C LEU A 8 18.73 1.08 6.45
N ASN A 9 18.78 1.49 5.19
CA ASN A 9 19.84 2.39 4.72
C ASN A 9 19.58 3.84 5.19
N GLU A 10 20.54 4.74 4.98
CA GLU A 10 20.45 6.15 5.42
C GLU A 10 19.28 6.89 4.76
N ARG A 11 19.02 6.67 3.47
CA ARG A 11 17.92 7.30 2.73
C ARG A 11 16.55 6.84 3.22
N ALA A 12 16.42 5.55 3.52
CA ALA A 12 15.22 4.96 4.10
C ALA A 12 14.92 5.56 5.48
N GLN A 13 15.94 5.75 6.32
CA GLN A 13 15.79 6.41 7.63
C GLN A 13 15.40 7.88 7.48
N GLY A 14 16.03 8.61 6.56
CA GLY A 14 15.68 10.01 6.29
C GLY A 14 14.25 10.17 5.76
N TRP A 15 13.79 9.27 4.88
CA TRP A 15 12.41 9.28 4.41
C TRP A 15 11.42 8.89 5.52
N LEU A 16 11.76 7.93 6.37
CA LEU A 16 10.93 7.57 7.53
C LEU A 16 10.74 8.77 8.47
N ASN A 17 11.80 9.52 8.74
CA ASN A 17 11.73 10.74 9.54
C ASN A 17 10.79 11.78 8.90
N PHE A 18 10.94 12.03 7.59
CA PHE A 18 10.04 12.95 6.90
C PHE A 18 8.59 12.45 6.89
N LEU A 19 8.34 11.17 6.60
CA LEU A 19 6.98 10.61 6.62
C LEU A 19 6.34 10.68 8.01
N TYR A 20 7.11 10.43 9.07
CA TYR A 20 6.64 10.60 10.43
C TYR A 20 6.21 12.04 10.70
N GLN A 21 7.07 13.02 10.40
CA GLN A 21 6.73 14.43 10.56
C GLN A 21 5.51 14.79 9.69
N LYS A 22 5.47 14.31 8.46
CA LYS A 22 4.39 14.54 7.50
C LYS A 22 3.04 14.03 8.00
N ALA A 23 3.02 12.81 8.53
CA ALA A 23 1.80 12.17 9.03
C ALA A 23 1.32 12.77 10.36
N THR A 24 2.24 13.12 11.26
CA THR A 24 1.91 13.63 12.61
C THR A 24 1.74 15.15 12.69
N THR A 25 2.05 15.88 11.62
CA THR A 25 1.79 17.33 11.57
C THR A 25 0.29 17.59 11.48
N PRO A 26 -0.30 18.39 12.39
CA PRO A 26 -1.72 18.72 12.32
C PRO A 26 -2.07 19.43 11.02
N ASP A 27 -3.10 18.96 10.34
CA ASP A 27 -3.68 19.56 9.14
C ASP A 27 -5.20 19.35 9.10
N ASP A 28 -5.88 19.98 8.14
CA ASP A 28 -7.34 19.96 8.06
C ASP A 28 -7.83 19.25 6.80
N TRP A 29 -8.19 17.98 6.94
CA TRP A 29 -8.78 17.16 5.89
C TRP A 29 -10.32 17.17 5.89
N SER A 30 -10.95 18.06 6.66
CA SER A 30 -12.40 18.25 6.63
C SER A 30 -12.88 18.91 5.33
N GLU A 31 -14.18 18.89 5.08
CA GLU A 31 -14.82 19.51 3.92
C GLU A 31 -14.54 21.02 3.79
N ASN A 32 -14.37 21.71 4.91
CA ASN A 32 -14.06 23.15 4.95
C ASN A 32 -12.55 23.42 5.07
N GLY A 33 -11.74 22.37 5.13
CA GLY A 33 -10.31 22.41 5.38
C GLY A 33 -9.48 22.49 4.12
N THR A 34 -8.16 22.42 4.30
CA THR A 34 -7.19 22.21 3.23
C THR A 34 -6.03 21.40 3.79
N PRO A 35 -5.73 20.22 3.21
CA PRO A 35 -4.57 19.42 3.60
C PRO A 35 -3.28 20.21 3.50
N HIS A 36 -2.31 19.85 4.33
CA HIS A 36 -0.98 20.45 4.26
C HIS A 36 -0.38 20.29 2.85
N GLU A 37 0.42 21.27 2.40
CA GLU A 37 1.02 21.27 1.05
C GLU A 37 1.96 20.09 0.77
N TRP A 38 2.36 19.36 1.81
CA TRP A 38 3.14 18.13 1.70
C TRP A 38 2.36 17.00 1.05
N TRP A 39 1.03 17.03 1.11
CA TRP A 39 0.18 16.03 0.48
C TRP A 39 -0.01 16.36 -1.01
N ASP A 40 0.68 15.60 -1.85
CA ASP A 40 0.74 15.81 -3.30
C ASP A 40 -0.62 15.57 -3.95
N LYS A 41 -1.15 16.66 -4.52
CA LYS A 41 -2.44 16.70 -5.24
C LYS A 41 -2.29 17.06 -6.72
N THR A 42 -1.09 16.94 -7.31
CA THR A 42 -0.87 17.39 -8.70
C THR A 42 -0.06 16.42 -9.57
N SER A 43 0.59 15.40 -9.01
CA SER A 43 1.31 14.39 -9.81
C SER A 43 0.40 13.66 -10.79
N THR A 44 0.96 13.25 -11.93
CA THR A 44 0.31 12.33 -12.89
C THR A 44 -1.10 12.80 -13.31
N ALA A 45 -1.27 14.10 -13.49
CA ALA A 45 -2.49 14.67 -14.06
C ALA A 45 -2.73 14.11 -15.48
N PRO A 46 -3.98 13.81 -15.85
CA PRO A 46 -5.22 14.07 -15.09
C PRO A 46 -5.66 12.94 -14.13
N MET A 47 -4.98 11.79 -14.09
CA MET A 47 -5.50 10.59 -13.42
C MET A 47 -5.21 10.52 -11.91
N CYS A 48 -3.97 10.78 -11.50
CA CYS A 48 -3.53 10.59 -10.10
C CYS A 48 -3.29 11.91 -9.35
N SER A 49 -3.89 13.00 -9.80
CA SER A 49 -3.68 14.35 -9.26
C SER A 49 -4.62 14.69 -8.09
N PHE A 50 -4.65 13.82 -7.07
CA PHE A 50 -5.45 14.00 -5.85
C PHE A 50 -4.67 13.53 -4.61
N PRO A 51 -4.87 14.17 -3.44
CA PRO A 51 -4.02 13.93 -2.26
C PRO A 51 -4.09 12.49 -1.74
N ARG A 52 -5.17 11.75 -2.01
CA ARG A 52 -5.29 10.33 -1.66
C ARG A 52 -4.21 9.44 -2.29
N PHE A 53 -3.70 9.82 -3.46
CA PHE A 53 -2.68 9.01 -4.13
C PHE A 53 -1.36 9.09 -3.39
N ASP A 54 -1.06 10.25 -2.79
CA ASP A 54 0.09 10.40 -1.92
C ASP A 54 -0.07 9.64 -0.60
N LEU A 55 -1.28 9.65 -0.01
CA LEU A 55 -1.61 8.83 1.17
C LEU A 55 -1.26 7.35 0.91
N GLN A 56 -1.82 6.75 -0.14
CA GLN A 56 -1.62 5.33 -0.43
C GLN A 56 -0.17 4.98 -0.81
N GLU A 57 0.48 5.78 -1.66
CA GLU A 57 1.86 5.50 -2.06
C GLU A 57 2.85 5.61 -0.91
N SER A 58 2.60 6.53 0.02
CA SER A 58 3.40 6.65 1.24
C SER A 58 3.39 5.37 2.09
N THR A 59 2.37 4.51 1.96
CA THR A 59 2.27 3.26 2.75
C THR A 59 3.18 2.12 2.28
N TYR A 60 3.57 2.10 1.01
CA TYR A 60 4.28 0.96 0.41
C TYR A 60 5.67 0.75 1.01
N ALA A 61 6.46 1.82 1.06
CA ALA A 61 7.77 1.78 1.69
C ALA A 61 7.66 1.47 3.19
N ILE A 62 6.60 1.92 3.87
CA ILE A 62 6.39 1.68 5.31
C ILE A 62 6.20 0.18 5.58
N GLY A 63 5.37 -0.52 4.80
CA GLY A 63 5.21 -1.97 4.91
C GLY A 63 6.54 -2.72 4.74
N LEU A 64 7.35 -2.31 3.76
CA LEU A 64 8.68 -2.87 3.52
C LEU A 64 9.67 -2.56 4.67
N MET A 65 9.68 -1.33 5.19
CA MET A 65 10.56 -0.92 6.29
C MET A 65 10.24 -1.66 7.58
N ALA A 66 8.94 -1.89 7.85
CA ALA A 66 8.49 -2.66 9.00
C ALA A 66 9.01 -4.10 8.98
N ASP A 67 9.22 -4.70 7.80
CA ASP A 67 9.81 -6.05 7.70
C ASP A 67 11.34 -6.05 7.69
N ARG A 68 11.99 -4.89 7.50
CA ARG A 68 13.44 -4.72 7.73
C ARG A 68 13.79 -4.54 9.20
N THR A 69 12.87 -4.00 9.99
CA THR A 69 13.06 -3.76 11.42
C THR A 69 11.88 -4.30 12.24
N PRO A 70 11.51 -5.59 12.08
CA PRO A 70 10.26 -6.14 12.61
C PRO A 70 10.12 -6.10 14.13
N ALA A 71 11.22 -5.98 14.87
CA ALA A 71 11.18 -5.84 16.33
C ALA A 71 10.93 -4.40 16.81
N TRP A 72 10.78 -3.42 15.91
CA TRP A 72 10.40 -2.03 16.22
C TRP A 72 9.29 -1.56 15.27
N ARG A 73 8.11 -1.24 15.82
CA ARG A 73 6.88 -1.11 15.00
C ARG A 73 6.06 0.16 15.24
N GLU A 74 6.30 0.87 16.34
CA GLU A 74 5.43 1.98 16.79
C GLU A 74 5.35 3.13 15.78
N VAL A 75 6.49 3.59 15.25
CA VAL A 75 6.53 4.70 14.27
C VAL A 75 5.84 4.32 12.96
N TYR A 76 6.07 3.10 12.45
CA TYR A 76 5.38 2.62 11.26
C TYR A 76 3.88 2.50 11.48
N SER A 77 3.47 2.02 12.65
CA SER A 77 2.06 1.87 13.02
C SER A 77 1.38 3.23 13.10
N GLU A 78 2.03 4.22 13.74
CA GLU A 78 1.52 5.59 13.86
C GLU A 78 1.37 6.27 12.50
N ILE A 79 2.37 6.16 11.61
CA ILE A 79 2.27 6.69 10.24
C ILE A 79 1.10 6.05 9.49
N LEU A 80 0.94 4.73 9.55
CA LEU A 80 -0.16 4.03 8.88
C LEU A 80 -1.52 4.41 9.48
N ASP A 81 -1.58 4.64 10.79
CA ASP A 81 -2.80 5.07 11.47
C ASP A 81 -3.21 6.48 11.06
N GLU A 82 -2.28 7.43 11.08
CA GLU A 82 -2.49 8.81 10.64
C GLU A 82 -2.90 8.91 9.16
N ILE A 83 -2.35 8.04 8.30
CA ILE A 83 -2.76 7.93 6.89
C ILE A 83 -4.16 7.33 6.76
N ALA A 84 -4.47 6.27 7.52
CA ALA A 84 -5.78 5.62 7.50
C ALA A 84 -6.90 6.55 8.03
N GLU A 85 -6.64 7.31 9.09
CA GLU A 85 -7.55 8.33 9.63
C GLU A 85 -7.82 9.44 8.61
N ARG A 86 -6.79 9.92 7.91
CA ARG A 86 -7.00 10.87 6.79
C ARG A 86 -7.78 10.23 5.65
N SER A 87 -7.57 8.95 5.39
CA SER A 87 -8.21 8.23 4.27
C SER A 87 -9.73 8.10 4.41
N ILE A 88 -10.31 8.29 5.61
CA ILE A 88 -11.76 8.27 5.83
C ILE A 88 -12.42 9.66 5.83
N THR A 89 -11.64 10.72 5.57
CA THR A 89 -12.10 12.12 5.59
C THR A 89 -12.39 12.66 4.18
N TYR A 90 -12.93 13.88 4.11
CA TYR A 90 -13.43 14.49 2.87
C TYR A 90 -12.37 14.58 1.79
N TRP A 91 -11.16 15.04 2.14
CA TRP A 91 -10.11 15.26 1.14
C TRP A 91 -9.55 13.97 0.51
N ALA A 92 -9.72 12.82 1.17
CA ALA A 92 -9.31 11.53 0.61
C ALA A 92 -10.24 11.02 -0.50
N ALA A 93 -11.50 11.49 -0.55
CA ALA A 93 -12.45 11.18 -1.60
C ALA A 93 -12.91 12.45 -2.37
N VAL A 94 -12.11 13.53 -2.33
CA VAL A 94 -12.54 14.87 -2.80
C VAL A 94 -13.06 14.87 -4.23
N ASP A 95 -12.44 14.09 -5.11
CA ASP A 95 -12.87 13.96 -6.50
C ASP A 95 -14.25 13.30 -6.61
N TRP A 96 -14.49 12.21 -5.88
CA TRP A 96 -15.80 11.57 -5.83
C TRP A 96 -16.88 12.49 -5.24
N LEU A 97 -16.47 13.35 -4.31
CA LEU A 97 -17.33 14.27 -3.55
C LEU A 97 -17.51 15.63 -4.22
N THR A 98 -16.87 15.90 -5.36
CA THR A 98 -16.97 17.21 -6.05
C THR A 98 -17.19 17.09 -7.56
N GLN A 99 -16.72 16.01 -8.20
CA GLN A 99 -16.80 15.83 -9.65
C GLN A 99 -18.14 15.20 -10.04
N PHE A 100 -19.20 16.01 -9.91
CA PHE A 100 -20.55 15.58 -10.21
C PHE A 100 -20.91 15.79 -11.68
N GLY A 101 -21.54 14.78 -12.27
CA GLY A 101 -21.95 14.82 -13.67
C GLY A 101 -20.76 14.76 -14.64
N HIS A 102 -20.97 15.23 -15.86
CA HIS A 102 -19.92 15.34 -16.85
C HIS A 102 -18.94 16.45 -16.52
N ASP A 103 -17.68 16.25 -16.88
CA ASP A 103 -16.60 17.21 -16.70
C ASP A 103 -16.92 18.51 -17.45
N PRO A 104 -16.99 19.66 -16.76
CA PRO A 104 -17.25 20.94 -17.40
C PRO A 104 -16.14 21.36 -18.38
N ASP A 105 -14.92 20.83 -18.25
CA ASP A 105 -13.78 21.19 -19.09
C ASP A 105 -13.65 20.32 -20.36
N ARG A 106 -14.64 19.47 -20.65
CA ARG A 106 -14.60 18.51 -21.77
C ARG A 106 -14.32 19.11 -23.14
N GLU A 107 -14.80 20.33 -23.39
CA GLU A 107 -14.56 21.06 -24.65
C GLU A 107 -13.15 21.66 -24.74
N ASN A 108 -12.42 21.74 -23.63
CA ASN A 108 -11.13 22.43 -23.51
C ASN A 108 -9.95 21.48 -23.29
N TYR A 109 -10.15 20.18 -23.45
CA TYR A 109 -9.07 19.20 -23.26
C TYR A 109 -7.92 19.43 -24.24
N PRO A 110 -6.65 19.23 -23.80
CA PRO A 110 -5.50 19.30 -24.69
C PRO A 110 -5.64 18.31 -25.86
N GLU A 111 -5.39 18.77 -27.09
CA GLU A 111 -5.47 17.90 -28.29
C GLU A 111 -4.56 16.66 -28.18
N ALA A 112 -3.46 16.77 -27.41
CA ALA A 112 -2.55 15.64 -27.15
C ALA A 112 -3.21 14.45 -26.44
N TRP A 113 -4.37 14.63 -25.80
CA TRP A 113 -5.13 13.56 -25.14
C TRP A 113 -5.97 12.74 -26.11
N LYS A 114 -6.22 13.26 -27.31
CA LYS A 114 -7.00 12.60 -28.34
C LYS A 114 -6.23 11.43 -28.93
N GLY A 115 -6.87 10.26 -28.94
CA GLY A 115 -6.26 8.98 -29.31
C GLY A 115 -5.31 8.38 -28.27
N THR A 116 -4.87 9.14 -27.27
CA THR A 116 -3.91 8.68 -26.25
C THR A 116 -4.59 8.38 -24.91
N LEU A 117 -5.28 9.35 -24.33
CA LEU A 117 -6.03 9.23 -23.08
C LEU A 117 -7.53 9.02 -23.33
N ILE A 118 -8.04 9.65 -24.39
CA ILE A 118 -9.43 9.57 -24.83
C ILE A 118 -9.45 9.01 -26.26
N PRO A 119 -10.16 7.92 -26.54
CA PRO A 119 -10.33 7.39 -27.89
C PRO A 119 -10.80 8.46 -28.87
N GLU A 120 -10.25 8.49 -30.08
CA GLU A 120 -10.60 9.51 -31.07
C GLU A 120 -12.10 9.48 -31.41
N GLU A 121 -12.70 8.28 -31.44
CA GLU A 121 -14.11 8.06 -31.73
C GLU A 121 -15.06 8.59 -30.64
N PHE A 122 -14.55 8.88 -29.44
CA PHE A 122 -15.32 9.40 -28.31
C PHE A 122 -14.83 10.78 -27.85
N TRP A 123 -14.01 11.45 -28.65
CA TRP A 123 -13.52 12.78 -28.36
C TRP A 123 -14.68 13.79 -28.24
N GLY A 124 -14.74 14.52 -27.13
CA GLY A 124 -15.84 15.43 -26.79
C GLY A 124 -17.04 14.75 -26.11
N ASP A 125 -17.14 13.42 -26.15
CA ASP A 125 -18.21 12.66 -25.49
C ASP A 125 -17.76 12.00 -24.17
N TYR A 126 -16.46 11.84 -23.98
CA TYR A 126 -15.87 11.25 -22.76
C TYR A 126 -15.32 12.31 -21.83
N ASP A 127 -15.50 12.07 -20.53
CA ASP A 127 -14.79 12.78 -19.46
C ASP A 127 -13.32 12.35 -19.43
N ALA A 128 -12.44 13.25 -18.99
CA ALA A 128 -11.03 13.01 -18.83
C ALA A 128 -10.80 11.83 -17.87
N PRO A 129 -9.82 10.96 -18.14
CA PRO A 129 -9.31 10.03 -17.14
C PRO A 129 -9.03 10.72 -15.79
N GLY A 130 -9.52 10.14 -14.69
CA GLY A 130 -9.46 10.76 -13.37
C GLY A 130 -10.65 11.65 -13.00
N TRP A 131 -11.57 11.96 -13.92
CA TRP A 131 -12.85 12.58 -13.60
C TRP A 131 -13.89 11.52 -13.23
N THR A 132 -14.26 11.42 -11.95
CA THR A 132 -15.08 10.33 -11.41
C THR A 132 -16.50 10.26 -11.97
N ALA A 133 -17.04 11.39 -12.40
CA ALA A 133 -18.38 11.55 -12.95
C ALA A 133 -19.50 11.02 -12.03
N ASN A 134 -19.42 11.27 -10.72
CA ASN A 134 -20.45 10.86 -9.78
C ASN A 134 -21.81 11.50 -10.14
N GLY A 135 -22.89 10.73 -10.31
CA GLY A 135 -24.19 11.28 -10.75
C GLY A 135 -24.61 10.96 -12.18
N ILE A 136 -23.73 10.43 -13.04
CA ILE A 136 -24.10 10.10 -14.43
C ILE A 136 -24.83 8.75 -14.54
N ALA A 137 -25.73 8.66 -15.51
CA ALA A 137 -26.45 7.42 -15.81
C ALA A 137 -25.52 6.30 -16.33
N PRO A 138 -25.86 5.02 -16.11
CA PRO A 138 -27.01 4.50 -15.36
C PRO A 138 -26.88 4.47 -13.83
N TRP A 139 -25.70 4.69 -13.24
CA TRP A 139 -25.48 4.52 -11.79
C TRP A 139 -26.10 5.63 -10.93
N GLY A 140 -26.17 6.85 -11.47
CA GLY A 140 -26.70 7.99 -10.72
C GLY A 140 -25.74 8.48 -9.64
N PHE A 141 -26.28 9.22 -8.67
CA PHE A 141 -25.50 9.92 -7.66
C PHE A 141 -25.35 9.10 -6.38
N HIS A 142 -24.11 8.92 -5.92
CA HIS A 142 -23.78 8.20 -4.70
C HIS A 142 -23.08 9.13 -3.71
N MET A 143 -23.73 9.36 -2.57
CA MET A 143 -23.20 10.20 -1.48
C MET A 143 -22.09 9.52 -0.69
N ASP A 144 -22.11 8.19 -0.62
CA ASP A 144 -21.17 7.35 0.14
C ASP A 144 -20.01 6.90 -0.76
N PRO A 145 -18.76 7.35 -0.50
CA PRO A 145 -17.60 6.91 -1.28
C PRO A 145 -17.29 5.42 -1.20
N ILE A 146 -17.63 4.73 -0.11
CA ILE A 146 -17.47 3.26 0.02
C ILE A 146 -18.68 2.54 -0.59
N GLY A 147 -19.89 3.00 -0.27
CA GLY A 147 -21.12 2.38 -0.76
C GLY A 147 -21.40 2.56 -2.25
N ALA A 148 -20.64 3.41 -2.95
CA ALA A 148 -20.78 3.67 -4.37
C ALA A 148 -20.46 2.44 -5.25
N ASP A 149 -21.18 2.31 -6.37
CA ASP A 149 -20.86 1.32 -7.42
C ASP A 149 -19.47 1.52 -8.04
N GLY A 150 -19.06 2.77 -8.25
CA GLY A 150 -17.72 3.14 -8.68
C GLY A 150 -16.74 3.33 -7.51
N ASN A 151 -15.83 4.27 -7.64
CA ASN A 151 -14.80 4.66 -6.68
C ASN A 151 -13.89 3.52 -6.20
N LEU A 152 -13.65 2.50 -7.03
CA LEU A 152 -12.86 1.33 -6.65
C LEU A 152 -11.47 1.68 -6.10
N PHE A 153 -10.80 2.66 -6.72
CA PHE A 153 -9.46 3.13 -6.31
C PHE A 153 -9.44 3.48 -4.81
N PHE A 154 -10.38 4.34 -4.38
CA PHE A 154 -10.49 4.77 -2.99
C PHE A 154 -10.67 3.58 -2.04
N LYS A 155 -11.63 2.70 -2.33
CA LYS A 155 -12.00 1.55 -1.49
C LYS A 155 -10.89 0.53 -1.38
N GLY A 156 -10.27 0.22 -2.52
CA GLY A 156 -9.18 -0.74 -2.61
C GLY A 156 -7.96 -0.32 -1.79
N TRP A 157 -7.53 0.92 -1.92
CA TRP A 157 -6.40 1.43 -1.15
C TRP A 157 -6.71 1.66 0.30
N LEU A 158 -7.91 2.14 0.65
CA LEU A 158 -8.33 2.24 2.04
C LEU A 158 -8.22 0.86 2.72
N ASN A 159 -8.72 -0.19 2.07
CA ASN A 159 -8.61 -1.56 2.60
C ASN A 159 -7.16 -2.04 2.70
N LEU A 160 -6.30 -1.71 1.73
CA LEU A 160 -4.87 -2.04 1.77
C LEU A 160 -4.17 -1.33 2.92
N THR A 161 -4.37 -0.02 3.08
CA THR A 161 -3.78 0.80 4.15
C THR A 161 -4.20 0.30 5.52
N GLN A 162 -5.50 0.05 5.74
CA GLN A 162 -6.00 -0.49 7.01
C GLN A 162 -5.45 -1.90 7.29
N SER A 163 -5.30 -2.74 6.26
CA SER A 163 -4.71 -4.08 6.39
C SER A 163 -3.22 -4.02 6.71
N LEU A 164 -2.47 -3.11 6.11
CA LEU A 164 -1.06 -2.85 6.44
C LEU A 164 -0.92 -2.33 7.86
N HIS A 165 -1.81 -1.43 8.31
CA HIS A 165 -1.84 -0.98 9.70
C HIS A 165 -1.99 -2.16 10.66
N THR A 166 -2.96 -3.05 10.43
CA THR A 166 -3.16 -4.23 11.29
C THR A 166 -1.98 -5.19 11.23
N TYR A 167 -1.38 -5.41 10.06
CA TYR A 167 -0.17 -6.23 9.89
C TYR A 167 1.04 -5.70 10.65
N VAL A 168 1.24 -4.38 10.64
CA VAL A 168 2.40 -3.76 11.30
C VAL A 168 2.17 -3.67 12.80
N SER A 169 1.02 -3.14 13.23
CA SER A 169 0.70 -2.94 14.66
C SER A 169 0.41 -4.25 15.39
N GLY A 170 -0.18 -5.24 14.71
CA GLY A 170 -0.79 -6.41 15.33
C GLY A 170 -2.13 -6.12 16.01
N TYR A 171 -2.71 -4.93 15.78
CA TYR A 171 -3.95 -4.46 16.39
C TYR A 171 -5.00 -4.14 15.32
N ASP A 172 -6.15 -4.80 15.43
CA ASP A 172 -7.29 -4.60 14.55
C ASP A 172 -8.16 -3.42 15.03
N LYS A 173 -7.67 -2.20 14.78
CA LYS A 173 -8.39 -0.95 15.09
C LYS A 173 -9.69 -0.84 14.28
N TRP A 174 -9.63 -1.21 13.00
CA TRP A 174 -10.66 -0.94 11.99
C TRP A 174 -11.79 -1.98 11.93
N ALA A 175 -11.75 -2.99 12.80
CA ALA A 175 -12.93 -3.78 13.16
C ALA A 175 -13.98 -2.96 13.92
N SER A 176 -13.57 -1.90 14.61
CA SER A 176 -14.49 -0.94 15.20
C SER A 176 -15.08 -0.04 14.12
N PRO A 177 -16.35 0.36 14.22
CA PRO A 177 -16.96 1.28 13.25
C PRO A 177 -16.22 2.62 13.18
N PHE A 178 -16.08 3.15 11.97
CA PHE A 178 -15.54 4.48 11.69
C PHE A 178 -16.52 5.30 10.83
N ASP A 179 -16.49 6.62 11.02
CA ASP A 179 -17.35 7.57 10.30
C ASP A 179 -16.66 8.09 9.04
N LEU A 180 -17.07 7.58 7.88
CA LEU A 180 -16.62 8.04 6.58
C LEU A 180 -17.29 9.35 6.18
N ALA A 181 -16.52 10.31 5.67
CA ALA A 181 -17.04 11.53 5.06
C ALA A 181 -17.74 11.25 3.71
N GLY A 182 -18.96 11.75 3.57
CA GLY A 182 -19.72 11.73 2.32
C GLY A 182 -20.08 13.11 1.79
N ALA A 183 -20.87 13.15 0.72
CA ALA A 183 -21.28 14.39 0.07
C ALA A 183 -22.21 15.23 0.97
N TYR A 184 -22.14 16.55 0.83
CA TYR A 184 -23.00 17.50 1.57
C TYR A 184 -22.90 17.31 3.10
N SER A 185 -21.69 17.16 3.60
CA SER A 185 -21.40 16.90 5.02
C SER A 185 -22.03 15.63 5.60
N SER A 186 -22.48 14.69 4.78
CA SER A 186 -23.02 13.41 5.27
C SER A 186 -21.91 12.56 5.91
N ARG A 187 -22.32 11.59 6.74
CA ARG A 187 -21.45 10.59 7.36
C ARG A 187 -22.03 9.19 7.18
N PHE A 188 -21.15 8.23 6.91
CA PHE A 188 -21.50 6.83 6.71
C PHE A 188 -20.64 5.96 7.62
N GLU A 189 -21.28 5.09 8.38
CA GLU A 189 -20.58 4.20 9.30
C GLU A 189 -20.16 2.92 8.56
N TRP A 190 -18.87 2.59 8.64
CA TRP A 190 -18.30 1.38 8.06
C TRP A 190 -17.33 0.71 9.03
N THR A 191 -17.10 -0.58 8.82
CA THR A 191 -15.94 -1.32 9.36
C THR A 191 -15.08 -1.78 8.19
N GLN A 192 -13.81 -2.07 8.44
CA GLN A 192 -12.93 -2.64 7.41
C GLN A 192 -13.51 -3.96 6.85
N HIS A 193 -14.10 -4.78 7.71
CA HIS A 193 -14.69 -6.06 7.30
C HIS A 193 -15.87 -5.88 6.34
N GLN A 194 -16.73 -4.88 6.57
CA GLN A 194 -17.82 -4.54 5.65
C GLN A 194 -17.29 -3.97 4.33
N LEU A 195 -16.26 -3.12 4.38
CA LEU A 195 -15.58 -2.61 3.18
C LEU A 195 -15.00 -3.76 2.33
N ALA A 196 -14.30 -4.71 2.95
CA ALA A 196 -13.70 -5.84 2.24
C ALA A 196 -14.76 -6.79 1.64
N ASP A 197 -15.85 -7.09 2.37
CA ASP A 197 -16.96 -7.86 1.82
C ASP A 197 -17.65 -7.11 0.66
N HIS A 198 -17.87 -5.80 0.80
CA HIS A 198 -18.43 -4.99 -0.28
C HIS A 198 -17.58 -5.07 -1.54
N LEU A 199 -16.26 -4.87 -1.44
CA LEU A 199 -15.32 -5.04 -2.54
C LEU A 199 -15.47 -6.42 -3.20
N TYR A 200 -15.44 -7.50 -2.40
CA TYR A 200 -15.63 -8.86 -2.90
C TYR A 200 -16.93 -9.01 -3.70
N GLN A 201 -18.06 -8.56 -3.14
CA GLN A 201 -19.36 -8.64 -3.82
C GLN A 201 -19.39 -7.86 -5.13
N GLN A 202 -18.74 -6.69 -5.19
CA GLN A 202 -18.68 -5.92 -6.43
C GLN A 202 -18.00 -6.71 -7.55
N TRP A 203 -16.82 -7.30 -7.32
CA TRP A 203 -16.18 -8.16 -8.32
C TRP A 203 -17.07 -9.34 -8.74
N ARG A 204 -17.72 -10.00 -7.78
CA ARG A 204 -18.62 -11.13 -8.07
C ARG A 204 -19.79 -10.74 -8.98
N ASN A 205 -20.22 -9.49 -8.93
CA ASN A 205 -21.31 -8.96 -9.75
C ASN A 205 -20.84 -8.35 -11.08
N THR A 206 -19.55 -8.05 -11.23
CA THR A 206 -18.97 -7.42 -12.43
C THR A 206 -17.81 -8.25 -13.00
N PRO A 207 -18.06 -9.18 -13.94
CA PRO A 207 -17.02 -10.07 -14.47
C PRO A 207 -15.85 -9.33 -15.16
N MET A 208 -16.09 -8.14 -15.72
CA MET A 208 -15.04 -7.30 -16.33
C MET A 208 -14.28 -6.44 -15.31
N GLY A 209 -14.67 -6.50 -14.03
CA GLY A 209 -14.10 -5.75 -12.92
C GLY A 209 -14.97 -4.57 -12.49
N PRO A 210 -15.00 -4.23 -11.18
CA PRO A 210 -15.68 -3.04 -10.68
C PRO A 210 -15.10 -1.74 -11.25
N HIS A 211 -15.90 -0.68 -11.21
CA HIS A 211 -15.54 0.59 -11.84
C HIS A 211 -14.76 1.51 -10.89
N CYS A 212 -13.83 2.28 -11.46
CA CYS A 212 -13.21 3.42 -10.81
C CYS A 212 -14.09 4.66 -10.94
N GLU A 213 -13.95 5.40 -12.04
CA GLU A 213 -14.95 6.38 -12.43
C GLU A 213 -16.21 5.60 -12.78
N ASN A 214 -17.38 6.23 -12.69
CA ASN A 214 -18.67 5.53 -12.77
C ASN A 214 -18.83 4.59 -13.99
N THR A 215 -18.07 4.80 -15.08
CA THR A 215 -18.21 4.06 -16.33
C THR A 215 -17.05 3.12 -16.68
N LYS A 216 -15.93 3.15 -15.93
CA LYS A 216 -14.65 2.61 -16.42
C LYS A 216 -14.00 1.66 -15.43
N ALA A 217 -13.65 0.47 -15.92
CA ALA A 217 -12.85 -0.51 -15.20
C ALA A 217 -11.38 -0.34 -15.59
N TRP A 218 -10.50 -0.08 -14.62
CA TRP A 218 -9.07 0.15 -14.87
C TRP A 218 -8.25 -1.01 -14.34
N PRO A 219 -7.47 -1.70 -15.18
CA PRO A 219 -6.68 -2.84 -14.72
C PRO A 219 -5.69 -2.46 -13.62
N PHE A 220 -5.15 -1.24 -13.71
CA PHE A 220 -4.30 -0.64 -12.67
C PHE A 220 -4.93 -0.67 -11.27
N CYS A 221 -6.14 -0.16 -11.10
CA CYS A 221 -6.76 -0.19 -9.77
C CYS A 221 -7.43 -1.51 -9.42
N LEU A 222 -7.85 -2.30 -10.40
CA LEU A 222 -8.32 -3.65 -10.13
C LEU A 222 -7.20 -4.47 -9.50
N SER A 223 -5.98 -4.34 -10.01
CA SER A 223 -4.79 -4.94 -9.41
C SER A 223 -4.46 -4.36 -8.04
N ALA A 224 -4.52 -3.04 -7.84
CA ALA A 224 -4.26 -2.44 -6.54
C ALA A 224 -5.30 -2.84 -5.47
N ALA A 225 -6.58 -2.79 -5.81
CA ALA A 225 -7.67 -3.17 -4.91
C ALA A 225 -7.68 -4.69 -4.63
N GLY A 226 -7.30 -5.51 -5.61
CA GLY A 226 -7.02 -6.93 -5.41
C GLY A 226 -5.91 -7.17 -4.40
N LEU A 227 -4.83 -6.39 -4.47
CA LEU A 227 -3.73 -6.47 -3.49
C LEU A 227 -4.20 -6.12 -2.07
N GLY A 228 -5.10 -5.15 -1.93
CA GLY A 228 -5.77 -4.86 -0.67
C GLY A 228 -6.54 -6.05 -0.10
N LEU A 229 -7.33 -6.75 -0.93
CA LEU A 229 -8.01 -7.99 -0.54
C LEU A 229 -7.03 -9.11 -0.18
N MET A 230 -5.91 -9.22 -0.90
CA MET A 230 -4.85 -10.18 -0.57
C MET A 230 -4.28 -9.94 0.82
N MET A 231 -3.92 -8.70 1.16
CA MET A 231 -3.40 -8.37 2.48
C MET A 231 -4.44 -8.62 3.58
N TYR A 232 -5.69 -8.23 3.33
CA TYR A 232 -6.80 -8.48 4.24
C TYR A 232 -6.95 -9.98 4.54
N ASP A 233 -6.93 -10.84 3.51
CA ASP A 233 -7.00 -12.28 3.66
C ASP A 233 -5.84 -12.84 4.50
N LYS A 234 -4.63 -12.30 4.33
CA LYS A 234 -3.45 -12.72 5.11
C LYS A 234 -3.56 -12.36 6.58
N VAL A 235 -4.11 -11.19 6.89
CA VAL A 235 -4.24 -10.71 8.28
C VAL A 235 -5.41 -11.42 9.00
N PHE A 236 -6.51 -11.68 8.28
CA PHE A 236 -7.77 -12.12 8.90
C PHE A 236 -8.17 -13.57 8.59
N ASP A 237 -7.31 -14.35 7.92
CA ASP A 237 -7.57 -15.74 7.53
C ASP A 237 -8.89 -15.87 6.75
N LYS A 238 -8.96 -15.15 5.62
CA LYS A 238 -10.11 -15.07 4.71
C LYS A 238 -9.71 -15.48 3.28
N ASN A 239 -10.67 -15.46 2.36
CA ASN A 239 -10.47 -15.84 0.95
C ASN A 239 -11.23 -14.89 -0.01
N LEU A 240 -11.25 -13.59 0.29
CA LEU A 240 -11.90 -12.57 -0.54
C LEU A 240 -11.05 -12.21 -1.78
N HIS A 241 -9.73 -12.37 -1.71
CA HIS A 241 -8.81 -12.18 -2.84
C HIS A 241 -9.11 -13.09 -4.03
N SER A 242 -9.77 -14.24 -3.79
CA SER A 242 -10.22 -15.15 -4.85
C SER A 242 -11.00 -14.44 -5.98
N ALA A 243 -11.75 -13.38 -5.65
CA ALA A 243 -12.46 -12.59 -6.65
C ALA A 243 -11.55 -11.88 -7.67
N TYR A 244 -10.39 -11.38 -7.22
CA TYR A 244 -9.38 -10.81 -8.12
C TYR A 244 -8.76 -11.89 -9.00
N PHE A 245 -8.42 -13.05 -8.42
CA PHE A 245 -7.83 -14.16 -9.17
C PHE A 245 -8.76 -14.65 -10.30
N GLU A 246 -10.05 -14.80 -10.00
CA GLU A 246 -11.07 -15.16 -10.99
C GLU A 246 -11.22 -14.09 -12.08
N TRP A 247 -11.25 -12.81 -11.69
CA TRP A 247 -11.29 -11.69 -12.62
C TRP A 247 -10.08 -11.69 -13.55
N LEU A 248 -8.85 -11.80 -13.02
CA LEU A 248 -7.63 -11.79 -13.81
C LEU A 248 -7.62 -12.95 -14.79
N SER A 249 -7.98 -14.15 -14.31
CA SER A 249 -8.09 -15.35 -15.15
C SER A 249 -9.09 -15.18 -16.30
N PHE A 250 -10.23 -14.53 -16.05
CA PHE A 250 -11.27 -14.28 -17.06
C PHE A 250 -10.90 -13.17 -18.05
N THR A 251 -10.14 -12.17 -17.61
CA THR A 251 -9.84 -10.96 -18.38
C THR A 251 -8.48 -10.96 -19.05
N LYS A 252 -7.57 -11.89 -18.73
CA LYS A 252 -6.18 -11.91 -19.22
C LYS A 252 -6.06 -11.73 -20.73
N GLU A 253 -6.82 -12.48 -21.52
CA GLU A 253 -6.79 -12.40 -23.00
C GLU A 253 -7.59 -11.23 -23.60
N LYS A 254 -8.37 -10.53 -22.77
CA LYS A 254 -9.21 -9.39 -23.17
C LYS A 254 -8.52 -8.06 -22.89
N PHE A 255 -7.83 -8.01 -21.75
CA PHE A 255 -7.23 -6.81 -21.20
C PHE A 255 -5.79 -6.64 -21.67
N TYR A 256 -5.15 -7.72 -22.13
CA TYR A 256 -3.75 -7.71 -22.53
C TYR A 256 -3.56 -8.46 -23.85
N GLY A 257 -2.69 -7.95 -24.70
CA GLY A 257 -2.31 -8.58 -25.95
C GLY A 257 -0.89 -9.09 -25.91
N PHE A 258 -0.70 -10.37 -26.20
CA PHE A 258 0.60 -11.00 -26.30
C PHE A 258 0.81 -11.60 -27.69
N GLU A 259 2.02 -11.50 -28.22
CA GLU A 259 2.45 -12.29 -29.37
C GLU A 259 2.61 -13.77 -29.02
N LYS A 260 2.75 -14.61 -30.04
CA LYS A 260 2.98 -16.05 -29.86
C LYS A 260 4.27 -16.38 -29.10
N ASP A 261 5.25 -15.48 -29.13
CA ASP A 261 6.51 -15.61 -28.39
C ASP A 261 6.44 -15.06 -26.96
N GLY A 262 5.27 -14.58 -26.53
CA GLY A 262 5.03 -14.01 -25.20
C GLY A 262 5.34 -12.51 -25.09
N SER A 263 5.69 -11.84 -26.18
CA SER A 263 5.95 -10.39 -26.15
C SER A 263 4.66 -9.58 -25.96
N LEU A 264 4.64 -8.69 -24.98
CA LEU A 264 3.52 -7.78 -24.73
C LEU A 264 3.38 -6.76 -25.86
N GLN A 265 2.21 -6.68 -26.47
CA GLN A 265 1.90 -5.76 -27.57
C GLN A 265 1.08 -4.55 -27.13
N TRP A 266 0.10 -4.77 -26.26
CA TRP A 266 -0.77 -3.72 -25.77
C TRP A 266 -1.36 -4.10 -24.42
N VAL A 267 -1.75 -3.06 -23.68
CA VAL A 267 -2.41 -3.14 -22.37
C VAL A 267 -3.69 -2.31 -22.46
N THR A 268 -4.80 -2.80 -21.89
CA THR A 268 -6.00 -1.99 -21.72
C THR A 268 -5.73 -0.96 -20.64
N MET A 269 -5.79 0.33 -20.97
CA MET A 269 -5.72 1.40 -19.97
C MET A 269 -7.01 1.44 -19.16
N TYR A 270 -8.15 1.38 -19.84
CA TYR A 270 -9.46 1.16 -19.22
C TYR A 270 -10.44 0.45 -20.16
N PHE A 271 -11.44 -0.20 -19.55
CA PHE A 271 -12.58 -0.78 -20.23
C PHE A 271 -13.85 0.01 -19.90
N ASP A 272 -14.56 0.46 -20.93
CA ASP A 272 -15.89 1.05 -20.81
C ASP A 272 -16.96 0.00 -21.11
N GLY A 273 -17.69 -0.41 -20.08
CA GLY A 273 -18.72 -1.45 -20.18
C GLY A 273 -19.96 -1.03 -20.97
N GLN A 274 -20.26 0.26 -21.04
CA GLN A 274 -21.44 0.76 -21.76
C GLN A 274 -21.21 0.79 -23.27
N LYS A 275 -19.99 1.18 -23.67
CA LYS A 275 -19.59 1.20 -25.07
C LYS A 275 -18.97 -0.13 -25.52
N ASN A 276 -18.74 -1.05 -24.59
CA ASN A 276 -17.99 -2.29 -24.80
C ASN A 276 -16.65 -2.02 -25.49
N HIS A 277 -15.92 -1.03 -24.97
CA HIS A 277 -14.70 -0.51 -25.58
C HIS A 277 -13.50 -0.73 -24.64
N HIS A 278 -12.43 -1.30 -25.19
CA HIS A 278 -11.13 -1.36 -24.53
C HIS A 278 -10.26 -0.26 -25.09
N HIS A 279 -9.96 0.75 -24.28
CA HIS A 279 -9.00 1.76 -24.68
C HIS A 279 -7.59 1.21 -24.44
N ARG A 280 -6.94 0.80 -25.52
CA ARG A 280 -5.65 0.11 -25.50
C ARG A 280 -4.51 1.11 -25.61
N THR A 281 -3.45 0.85 -24.87
CA THR A 281 -2.20 1.62 -24.88
C THR A 281 -1.00 0.70 -25.10
N ILE A 282 0.16 1.32 -25.29
CA ILE A 282 1.44 0.67 -25.53
C ILE A 282 1.92 -0.14 -24.31
N PRO A 283 2.88 -1.07 -24.48
CA PRO A 283 3.34 -1.97 -23.42
C PRO A 283 3.84 -1.30 -22.13
N THR A 284 4.26 -0.04 -22.18
CA THR A 284 4.82 0.70 -21.02
C THR A 284 3.86 0.75 -19.83
N HIS A 285 2.56 0.81 -20.07
CA HIS A 285 1.54 0.82 -19.02
C HIS A 285 1.50 -0.49 -18.21
N GLY A 286 2.13 -1.56 -18.72
CA GLY A 286 2.34 -2.80 -17.98
C GLY A 286 3.13 -2.61 -16.68
N LEU A 287 4.01 -1.59 -16.57
CA LEU A 287 4.77 -1.30 -15.34
C LEU A 287 3.86 -0.95 -14.16
N ALA A 288 2.83 -0.13 -14.40
CA ALA A 288 1.90 0.30 -13.36
C ALA A 288 1.11 -0.87 -12.76
N ILE A 289 0.82 -1.88 -13.58
CA ILE A 289 0.11 -3.08 -13.17
C ILE A 289 1.07 -4.11 -12.56
N ALA A 290 2.28 -4.26 -13.11
CA ALA A 290 3.27 -5.23 -12.66
C ALA A 290 3.62 -5.07 -11.17
N PHE A 291 3.71 -3.84 -10.66
CA PHE A 291 3.95 -3.58 -9.23
C PHE A 291 2.89 -4.25 -8.34
N TYR A 292 1.61 -4.06 -8.66
CA TYR A 292 0.52 -4.67 -7.89
C TYR A 292 0.32 -6.14 -8.20
N ALA A 293 0.59 -6.58 -9.43
CA ALA A 293 0.43 -7.95 -9.84
C ALA A 293 1.53 -8.86 -9.25
N LYS A 294 2.73 -8.35 -8.97
CA LYS A 294 3.88 -9.16 -8.53
C LYS A 294 3.56 -10.04 -7.31
N PRO A 295 2.91 -9.55 -6.24
CA PRO A 295 2.51 -10.44 -5.14
C PRO A 295 1.36 -11.40 -5.48
N GLN A 296 0.50 -11.05 -6.44
CA GLN A 296 -0.76 -11.75 -6.71
C GLN A 296 -0.64 -12.84 -7.79
N ASP A 297 0.19 -12.62 -8.81
CA ASP A 297 0.54 -13.52 -9.91
C ASP A 297 1.94 -13.13 -10.42
N PRO A 298 3.02 -13.66 -9.80
CA PRO A 298 4.40 -13.27 -10.14
C PRO A 298 4.78 -13.52 -11.60
N GLU A 299 4.29 -14.62 -12.20
CA GLU A 299 4.57 -14.96 -13.59
C GLU A 299 3.92 -13.94 -14.54
N PHE A 300 2.66 -13.57 -14.27
CA PHE A 300 1.99 -12.53 -15.06
C PHE A 300 2.63 -11.17 -14.89
N ALA A 301 3.00 -10.80 -13.67
CA ALA A 301 3.70 -9.55 -13.40
C ALA A 301 5.03 -9.46 -14.16
N GLU A 302 5.78 -10.56 -14.23
CA GLU A 302 7.02 -10.62 -14.99
C GLU A 302 6.79 -10.41 -16.49
N LEU A 303 5.75 -11.03 -17.07
CA LEU A 303 5.40 -10.81 -18.48
C LEU A 303 5.13 -9.33 -18.78
N LEU A 304 4.39 -8.65 -17.89
CA LEU A 304 4.11 -7.22 -18.02
C LEU A 304 5.38 -6.37 -17.89
N TYR A 305 6.17 -6.62 -16.85
CA TYR A 305 7.43 -5.92 -16.58
C TYR A 305 8.41 -6.08 -17.75
N ARG A 306 8.78 -7.32 -18.11
CA ARG A 306 9.73 -7.60 -19.20
C ARG A 306 9.21 -7.11 -20.54
N GLY A 307 7.90 -7.13 -20.76
CA GLY A 307 7.26 -6.52 -21.93
C GLY A 307 7.52 -5.03 -22.02
N ALA A 308 7.28 -4.29 -20.94
CA ALA A 308 7.50 -2.85 -20.88
C ALA A 308 8.99 -2.48 -20.99
N ILE A 309 9.87 -3.17 -20.26
CA ILE A 309 11.32 -2.92 -20.26
C ILE A 309 11.93 -3.07 -21.66
N ARG A 310 11.60 -4.16 -22.37
CA ARG A 310 12.06 -4.39 -23.74
C ARG A 310 11.55 -3.34 -24.71
N PHE A 311 10.29 -2.94 -24.57
CA PHE A 311 9.71 -1.89 -25.40
C PHE A 311 10.44 -0.54 -25.22
N LEU A 312 10.80 -0.22 -23.97
CA LEU A 312 11.53 1.01 -23.63
C LEU A 312 13.04 0.93 -23.92
N GLY A 313 13.59 -0.27 -24.14
CA GLY A 313 15.03 -0.50 -24.31
C GLY A 313 15.85 -0.31 -23.03
N TRP A 314 15.20 -0.32 -21.86
CA TRP A 314 15.87 -0.12 -20.57
C TRP A 314 16.78 -1.29 -20.17
N ASP A 315 16.65 -2.44 -20.81
CA ASP A 315 17.55 -3.60 -20.69
C ASP A 315 18.69 -3.60 -21.74
N ASN A 316 18.74 -2.61 -22.65
CA ASN A 316 19.78 -2.51 -23.67
C ASN A 316 20.75 -1.35 -23.40
N PRO A 317 22.01 -1.61 -22.98
CA PRO A 317 23.01 -0.57 -22.68
C PRO A 317 23.32 0.38 -23.85
N SER A 318 23.03 -0.04 -25.08
CA SER A 318 23.25 0.79 -26.28
C SER A 318 22.16 1.84 -26.50
N ILE A 319 21.03 1.74 -25.80
CA ILE A 319 19.89 2.67 -25.91
C ILE A 319 19.86 3.53 -24.65
N PRO A 320 20.03 4.86 -24.69
CA PRO A 320 19.98 5.68 -23.48
C PRO A 320 18.59 5.63 -22.81
N ILE A 321 18.56 5.76 -21.48
CA ILE A 321 17.29 5.97 -20.76
C ILE A 321 16.73 7.34 -21.17
N SER A 322 15.53 7.37 -21.75
CA SER A 322 14.87 8.59 -22.22
C SER A 322 13.42 8.68 -21.75
N ASN A 323 12.89 9.90 -21.67
CA ASN A 323 11.50 10.22 -21.33
C ASN A 323 10.62 10.47 -22.57
N GLU A 324 11.13 10.23 -23.77
CA GLU A 324 10.45 10.53 -25.05
C GLU A 324 9.10 9.79 -25.18
N PHE A 325 9.09 8.51 -24.84
CA PHE A 325 7.89 7.66 -24.91
C PHE A 325 7.09 7.63 -23.61
N MET A 326 7.60 8.27 -22.56
CA MET A 326 7.04 8.19 -21.22
C MET A 326 7.41 9.44 -20.42
N PRO A 327 6.66 10.53 -20.58
CA PRO A 327 6.98 11.79 -19.94
C PRO A 327 6.64 11.81 -18.44
N ASP A 328 5.74 10.93 -17.99
CA ASP A 328 5.36 10.85 -16.57
C ASP A 328 6.50 10.21 -15.73
N PRO A 329 7.12 10.96 -14.79
CA PRO A 329 8.19 10.45 -13.95
C PRO A 329 7.79 9.26 -13.08
N ARG A 330 6.49 9.08 -12.81
CA ARG A 330 5.94 7.94 -12.07
C ARG A 330 6.45 6.61 -12.59
N MET A 331 6.52 6.48 -13.91
CA MET A 331 6.90 5.21 -14.53
C MET A 331 8.38 4.89 -14.37
N PHE A 332 9.24 5.90 -14.23
CA PHE A 332 10.65 5.69 -13.88
C PHE A 332 10.81 5.26 -12.42
N ALA A 333 10.05 5.85 -11.49
CA ALA A 333 10.04 5.44 -10.09
C ALA A 333 9.54 3.98 -9.92
N LEU A 334 8.49 3.60 -10.67
CA LEU A 334 8.01 2.23 -10.72
C LEU A 334 9.03 1.28 -11.37
N GLY A 335 9.62 1.66 -12.50
CA GLY A 335 10.68 0.87 -13.15
C GLY A 335 11.87 0.61 -12.23
N LEU A 336 12.32 1.64 -11.51
CA LEU A 336 13.40 1.54 -10.54
C LEU A 336 13.06 0.55 -9.42
N THR A 337 11.87 0.65 -8.85
CA THR A 337 11.41 -0.25 -7.77
C THR A 337 11.24 -1.69 -8.26
N ILE A 338 10.53 -1.88 -9.36
CA ILE A 338 10.18 -3.22 -9.87
C ILE A 338 11.42 -3.94 -10.39
N SER A 339 12.37 -3.23 -11.03
CA SER A 339 13.64 -3.84 -11.46
C SER A 339 14.44 -4.40 -10.28
N ARG A 340 14.45 -3.71 -9.14
CA ARG A 340 15.09 -4.21 -7.91
C ARG A 340 14.35 -5.43 -7.34
N GLU A 341 13.02 -5.39 -7.32
CA GLU A 341 12.17 -6.50 -6.87
C GLU A 341 12.36 -7.78 -7.70
N PHE A 342 12.56 -7.67 -9.02
CA PHE A 342 12.82 -8.81 -9.91
C PHE A 342 14.30 -9.24 -10.00
N ASP A 343 15.20 -8.65 -9.21
CA ASP A 343 16.66 -8.84 -9.34
C ASP A 343 17.19 -8.58 -10.77
N ASP A 344 16.58 -7.64 -11.48
CA ASP A 344 17.03 -7.18 -12.79
C ASP A 344 18.14 -6.15 -12.63
N GLN A 345 19.34 -6.62 -12.29
CA GLN A 345 20.50 -5.79 -11.94
C GLN A 345 20.87 -4.80 -13.05
N LEU A 346 20.82 -5.22 -14.32
CA LEU A 346 21.17 -4.37 -15.44
C LEU A 346 20.22 -3.18 -15.56
N THR A 347 18.92 -3.43 -15.56
CA THR A 347 17.92 -2.36 -15.65
C THR A 347 17.96 -1.48 -14.40
N TYR A 348 18.09 -2.08 -13.21
CA TYR A 348 18.13 -1.36 -11.94
C TYR A 348 19.31 -0.39 -11.86
N GLU A 349 20.53 -0.83 -12.16
CA GLU A 349 21.71 0.05 -12.11
C GLU A 349 21.58 1.25 -13.04
N ARG A 350 21.05 1.02 -14.25
CA ARG A 350 20.84 2.08 -15.24
C ARG A 350 19.75 3.07 -14.84
N LEU A 351 18.63 2.58 -14.30
CA LEU A 351 17.56 3.43 -13.80
C LEU A 351 17.97 4.17 -12.52
N LYS A 352 18.81 3.55 -11.69
CA LYS A 352 19.39 4.21 -10.51
C LYS A 352 20.27 5.37 -10.92
N ASP A 353 21.20 5.18 -11.86
CA ASP A 353 22.04 6.27 -12.37
C ASP A 353 21.19 7.41 -12.96
N TYR A 354 20.12 7.06 -13.69
CA TYR A 354 19.15 8.04 -14.17
C TYR A 354 18.45 8.79 -13.03
N ALA A 355 17.98 8.08 -12.00
CA ALA A 355 17.31 8.67 -10.85
C ALA A 355 18.24 9.62 -10.07
N GLU A 356 19.50 9.24 -9.83
CA GLU A 356 20.49 10.12 -9.18
C GLU A 356 20.68 11.44 -9.96
N ALA A 357 20.65 11.38 -11.28
CA ALA A 357 20.82 12.56 -12.12
C ALA A 357 19.54 13.40 -12.31
N ASN A 358 18.35 12.79 -12.24
CA ASN A 358 17.10 13.43 -12.70
C ASN A 358 15.99 13.53 -11.65
N PHE A 359 16.06 12.79 -10.54
CA PHE A 359 15.04 12.84 -9.49
C PHE A 359 15.35 13.86 -8.39
N GLU A 360 16.51 14.53 -8.46
CA GLU A 360 17.00 15.45 -7.44
C GLU A 360 16.93 14.86 -6.02
N PRO A 361 17.66 13.77 -5.73
CA PRO A 361 17.76 13.24 -4.37
C PRO A 361 18.44 14.25 -3.45
N ARG A 362 17.82 14.57 -2.32
CA ARG A 362 18.35 15.57 -1.37
C ARG A 362 18.16 15.10 0.07
N GLN A 363 19.19 15.33 0.88
CA GLN A 363 18.99 15.44 2.32
C GLN A 363 18.43 16.84 2.63
N PHE A 364 17.56 16.92 3.62
CA PHE A 364 16.91 18.14 4.07
C PHE A 364 16.48 18.00 5.54
N GLY A 365 15.69 18.96 6.03
CA GLY A 365 15.29 19.01 7.43
C GLY A 365 16.43 19.48 8.33
N LEU A 366 16.20 19.42 9.64
CA LEU A 366 17.18 19.91 10.62
C LEU A 366 18.43 19.02 10.61
N ASN A 367 19.59 19.59 10.27
CA ASN A 367 20.88 18.90 10.16
C ASN A 367 20.91 17.70 9.20
N ASP A 368 20.20 17.80 8.07
CA ASP A 368 20.15 16.76 7.03
C ASP A 368 19.59 15.42 7.56
N SER A 369 18.61 15.49 8.47
CA SER A 369 17.98 14.32 9.11
C SER A 369 16.89 13.64 8.27
N GLN A 370 16.50 14.27 7.16
CA GLN A 370 15.41 13.83 6.28
C GLN A 370 15.89 13.68 4.84
N PHE A 371 15.25 12.79 4.07
CA PHE A 371 15.63 12.51 2.69
C PHE A 371 14.39 12.43 1.78
N GLY A 372 14.52 12.83 0.50
CA GLY A 372 13.46 12.68 -0.51
C GLY A 372 13.88 13.08 -1.92
N PHE A 373 12.97 12.94 -2.87
CA PHE A 373 13.17 13.23 -4.30
C PHE A 373 12.26 14.38 -4.80
N TRP A 374 12.81 15.32 -5.57
CA TRP A 374 12.12 16.56 -6.04
C TRP A 374 11.77 16.58 -7.53
N PHE A 375 12.36 15.71 -8.33
CA PHE A 375 12.06 15.54 -9.77
C PHE A 375 12.21 16.81 -10.62
N ASN A 376 13.05 17.78 -10.22
CA ASN A 376 13.27 19.04 -10.95
C ASN A 376 12.02 19.90 -11.12
N LEU A 377 11.06 19.79 -10.19
CA LEU A 377 9.77 20.51 -10.27
C LEU A 377 9.81 21.92 -9.63
N GLY A 378 10.93 22.31 -9.02
CA GLY A 378 11.10 23.64 -8.41
C GLY A 378 10.34 23.85 -7.10
N GLU A 379 10.10 22.76 -6.36
CA GLU A 379 9.27 22.76 -5.15
C GLU A 379 10.07 22.88 -3.85
N ASN A 380 9.38 23.28 -2.78
CA ASN A 380 9.98 23.42 -1.45
C ASN A 380 10.18 22.07 -0.74
N TRP A 381 9.43 21.05 -1.14
CA TRP A 381 9.35 19.75 -0.46
C TRP A 381 9.47 18.61 -1.47
N PRO A 382 9.85 17.39 -1.03
CA PRO A 382 9.88 16.24 -1.93
C PRO A 382 8.52 16.06 -2.60
N ARG A 383 8.53 15.66 -3.86
CA ARG A 383 7.28 15.41 -4.59
C ARG A 383 6.62 14.14 -4.03
N GLY A 384 5.57 14.29 -3.23
CA GLY A 384 4.96 13.23 -2.41
C GLY A 384 4.84 11.86 -3.08
N GLN A 385 3.93 11.72 -4.06
CA GLN A 385 3.65 10.46 -4.76
C GLN A 385 4.90 9.84 -5.39
N LEU A 386 5.62 10.64 -6.20
CA LEU A 386 6.77 10.17 -6.95
C LEU A 386 7.94 9.79 -6.03
N SER A 387 8.18 10.56 -4.97
CA SER A 387 9.20 10.29 -3.96
C SER A 387 8.84 9.02 -3.18
N ALA A 388 7.58 8.84 -2.77
CA ALA A 388 7.13 7.65 -2.06
C ALA A 388 7.36 6.36 -2.89
N LEU A 389 7.06 6.39 -4.19
CA LEU A 389 7.35 5.29 -5.11
C LEU A 389 8.85 5.05 -5.26
N ALA A 390 9.65 6.08 -5.50
CA ALA A 390 11.10 5.94 -5.65
C ALA A 390 11.76 5.41 -4.36
N MET A 391 11.24 5.79 -3.19
CA MET A 391 11.71 5.31 -1.90
C MET A 391 11.43 3.83 -1.65
N CYS A 392 10.47 3.21 -2.36
CA CYS A 392 10.33 1.76 -2.34
C CYS A 392 11.61 1.09 -2.84
N ALA A 393 12.25 1.63 -3.88
CA ALA A 393 13.52 1.10 -4.39
C ALA A 393 14.68 1.21 -3.40
N GLU A 394 14.64 2.07 -2.39
CA GLU A 394 15.69 2.17 -1.35
C GLU A 394 15.56 1.05 -0.30
N VAL A 395 14.32 0.57 -0.07
CA VAL A 395 13.99 -0.42 0.97
C VAL A 395 13.78 -1.82 0.40
N CYS A 396 13.32 -1.93 -0.84
CA CYS A 396 13.05 -3.20 -1.50
C CYS A 396 14.35 -3.97 -1.74
N GLU A 397 14.35 -5.25 -1.43
CA GLU A 397 15.35 -6.22 -1.92
C GLU A 397 14.63 -7.11 -2.94
N PRO A 398 15.36 -7.98 -3.68
CA PRO A 398 14.72 -9.01 -4.47
C PRO A 398 13.66 -9.78 -3.66
N ASP A 399 12.48 -9.94 -4.27
CA ASP A 399 11.29 -10.58 -3.72
C ASP A 399 10.70 -9.92 -2.44
N ALA A 400 11.19 -8.76 -1.98
CA ALA A 400 10.71 -8.18 -0.72
C ALA A 400 9.24 -7.76 -0.80
N TRP A 401 8.81 -7.18 -1.94
CA TRP A 401 7.43 -6.80 -2.15
C TRP A 401 6.51 -8.00 -2.29
N GLU A 402 6.91 -9.04 -3.03
CA GLU A 402 6.17 -10.30 -3.11
C GLU A 402 6.05 -10.97 -1.73
N ASN A 403 7.15 -11.04 -0.97
CA ASN A 403 7.20 -11.72 0.32
C ASN A 403 6.38 -11.01 1.39
N LEU A 404 6.22 -9.68 1.33
CA LEU A 404 5.34 -8.93 2.24
C LEU A 404 3.91 -9.52 2.26
N PHE A 405 3.39 -9.94 1.11
CA PHE A 405 2.05 -10.53 1.02
C PHE A 405 2.06 -12.06 1.02
N ASN A 406 3.07 -12.71 0.43
CA ASN A 406 3.10 -14.17 0.32
C ASN A 406 3.71 -14.89 1.53
N LYS A 407 4.62 -14.22 2.26
CA LYS A 407 5.30 -14.74 3.45
C LYS A 407 5.32 -13.68 4.57
N PRO A 408 4.16 -13.12 4.96
CA PRO A 408 4.09 -12.09 5.99
C PRO A 408 4.72 -12.58 7.31
N ASN A 409 5.56 -11.75 7.91
CA ASN A 409 6.21 -12.06 9.18
C ASN A 409 5.26 -11.79 10.35
N PHE A 410 4.48 -12.79 10.76
CA PHE A 410 3.61 -12.68 11.93
C PHE A 410 4.28 -13.08 13.26
N SER A 411 5.46 -13.73 13.23
CA SER A 411 6.17 -14.05 14.48
C SER A 411 6.62 -12.80 15.22
N LYS A 412 6.84 -11.69 14.51
CA LYS A 412 7.17 -10.37 15.09
C LYS A 412 6.19 -9.86 16.16
N HIS A 413 4.96 -10.38 16.21
CA HIS A 413 3.98 -10.04 17.26
C HIS A 413 4.16 -10.85 18.55
N LEU A 414 4.85 -11.98 18.49
CA LEU A 414 5.14 -12.85 19.63
C LEU A 414 6.55 -12.62 20.15
N SER A 415 7.53 -12.46 19.25
CA SER A 415 8.94 -12.36 19.60
C SER A 415 9.26 -11.10 20.40
N PRO A 416 10.29 -11.16 21.28
CA PRO A 416 10.78 -9.99 22.01
C PRO A 416 11.08 -8.81 21.08
N SER A 417 10.59 -7.64 21.47
CA SER A 417 10.58 -6.44 20.63
C SER A 417 10.83 -5.19 21.47
N ILE A 418 11.05 -4.05 20.81
CA ILE A 418 11.27 -2.75 21.46
C ILE A 418 10.12 -1.77 21.19
N GLU A 419 9.92 -0.87 22.15
CA GLU A 419 8.99 0.26 22.07
C GLU A 419 9.47 1.43 22.95
N GLY A 420 8.81 2.57 22.85
CA GLY A 420 9.14 3.78 23.58
C GLY A 420 10.44 4.42 23.08
N VAL A 421 10.81 4.23 21.82
CA VAL A 421 11.97 4.89 21.23
C VAL A 421 11.67 6.39 21.10
N ASP A 422 12.59 7.23 21.55
CA ASP A 422 12.53 8.69 21.41
C ASP A 422 12.77 9.11 19.94
N PHE A 423 11.79 8.85 19.07
CA PHE A 423 11.83 9.21 17.66
C PHE A 423 11.29 10.64 17.45
N PRO A 424 11.91 11.48 16.59
CA PRO A 424 13.04 11.20 15.69
C PRO A 424 14.42 11.48 16.30
N ALA A 425 14.57 11.71 17.61
CA ALA A 425 15.88 11.95 18.21
C ALA A 425 16.82 10.73 18.02
N VAL A 426 16.27 9.53 18.22
CA VAL A 426 16.89 8.23 17.93
C VAL A 426 16.33 7.67 16.63
N SER A 427 17.21 7.25 15.73
CA SER A 427 16.85 6.43 14.56
C SER A 427 17.24 4.97 14.79
N ILE A 428 16.47 4.05 14.21
CA ILE A 428 16.69 2.61 14.30
C ILE A 428 17.07 2.08 12.91
N ASP A 429 18.33 1.64 12.74
CA ASP A 429 18.78 1.05 11.49
C ASP A 429 18.60 -0.48 11.46
N MET A 430 18.46 -1.11 12.63
CA MET A 430 18.34 -2.56 12.79
C MET A 430 17.46 -2.86 14.00
N ALA A 431 16.42 -3.69 13.83
CA ALA A 431 15.65 -4.22 14.96
C ALA A 431 15.00 -5.54 14.54
N TYR A 432 15.57 -6.68 14.92
CA TYR A 432 14.97 -7.99 14.63
C TYR A 432 15.31 -8.99 15.74
N HIS A 433 14.38 -9.90 16.01
CA HIS A 433 14.63 -11.05 16.88
C HIS A 433 15.01 -12.26 16.04
N ASP A 434 16.14 -12.87 16.35
CA ASP A 434 16.54 -14.17 15.82
C ASP A 434 15.86 -15.26 16.67
N ASP A 435 14.74 -15.80 16.17
CA ASP A 435 13.95 -16.81 16.89
C ASP A 435 14.67 -18.17 17.02
N GLU A 436 15.72 -18.42 16.22
CA GLU A 436 16.52 -19.64 16.31
C GLU A 436 17.58 -19.54 17.41
N GLU A 437 18.27 -18.40 17.48
CA GLU A 437 19.33 -18.14 18.46
C GLU A 437 18.80 -17.57 19.79
N GLY A 438 17.61 -16.98 19.79
CA GLY A 438 17.00 -16.31 20.94
C GLY A 438 17.68 -15.00 21.31
N ILE A 439 17.97 -14.19 20.29
CA ILE A 439 18.69 -12.93 20.40
C ILE A 439 17.91 -11.82 19.71
N LEU A 440 17.59 -10.76 20.46
CA LEU A 440 17.13 -9.49 19.90
C LEU A 440 18.34 -8.64 19.49
N HIS A 441 18.41 -8.32 18.21
CA HIS A 441 19.40 -7.42 17.61
C HIS A 441 18.80 -6.03 17.45
N LEU A 442 19.52 -5.02 17.93
CA LEU A 442 19.10 -3.62 17.83
C LEU A 442 20.29 -2.74 17.44
N GLY A 443 20.09 -1.87 16.45
CA GLY A 443 21.01 -0.82 16.04
C GLY A 443 20.33 0.53 16.15
N MET A 444 20.95 1.43 16.89
CA MET A 444 20.50 2.80 17.13
C MET A 444 21.50 3.78 16.53
N LEU A 445 21.01 4.92 16.05
CA LEU A 445 21.76 6.03 15.48
C LEU A 445 21.17 7.36 15.95
N ASP A 446 21.93 8.44 15.74
CA ASP A 446 21.43 9.81 15.92
C ASP A 446 20.45 10.14 14.79
N GLY A 447 19.16 10.23 15.10
CA GLY A 447 18.13 10.64 14.15
C GLY A 447 18.00 12.16 14.04
N ASP A 448 18.16 12.88 15.16
CA ASP A 448 18.32 14.33 15.22
C ASP A 448 19.66 14.69 15.87
N ARG A 449 20.59 15.20 15.07
CA ARG A 449 21.93 15.57 15.54
C ARG A 449 21.94 16.69 16.59
N THR A 450 20.85 17.44 16.77
CA THR A 450 20.75 18.40 17.90
C THR A 450 20.57 17.71 19.25
N LYS A 451 20.17 16.43 19.24
CA LYS A 451 19.91 15.61 20.42
C LYS A 451 21.04 14.64 20.75
N SER A 452 22.09 14.58 19.93
CA SER A 452 23.24 13.70 20.15
C SER A 452 23.80 13.82 21.58
N ASN A 453 24.07 12.67 22.19
CA ASN A 453 24.54 12.49 23.56
C ASN A 453 23.56 12.92 24.68
N GLN A 454 22.32 13.29 24.35
CA GLN A 454 21.28 13.48 25.37
C GLN A 454 20.81 12.11 25.89
N GLU A 455 20.44 12.05 27.17
CA GLU A 455 19.88 10.84 27.78
C GLU A 455 18.55 10.47 27.10
N THR A 456 18.35 9.17 26.91
CA THR A 456 17.13 8.59 26.35
C THR A 456 16.91 7.19 26.94
N SER A 457 15.75 6.62 26.69
CA SER A 457 15.42 5.27 27.12
C SER A 457 14.47 4.61 26.13
N PHE A 458 14.45 3.29 26.13
CA PHE A 458 13.44 2.49 25.43
C PHE A 458 13.17 1.23 26.24
N GLU A 459 12.07 0.56 25.92
CA GLU A 459 11.67 -0.66 26.60
C GLU A 459 11.83 -1.87 25.68
N VAL A 460 12.11 -3.02 26.29
CA VAL A 460 12.07 -4.32 25.61
C VAL A 460 10.95 -5.12 26.26
N TYR A 461 10.02 -5.61 25.45
CA TYR A 461 8.82 -6.33 25.89
C TYR A 461 8.73 -7.71 25.25
N ASN A 462 7.73 -8.50 25.64
CA ASN A 462 7.55 -9.90 25.24
C ASN A 462 8.73 -10.81 25.63
N LEU A 463 9.46 -10.48 26.69
CA LEU A 463 10.51 -11.35 27.22
C LEU A 463 9.90 -12.58 27.90
N PRO A 464 10.50 -13.78 27.74
CA PRO A 464 10.04 -14.98 28.43
C PRO A 464 10.36 -14.93 29.93
N ASP A 465 11.50 -14.36 30.30
CA ASP A 465 11.91 -14.09 31.68
C ASP A 465 12.92 -12.94 31.72
N SER A 466 12.47 -11.77 32.19
CA SER A 466 13.29 -10.56 32.31
C SER A 466 14.48 -10.70 33.28
N SER A 467 14.47 -11.69 34.18
CA SER A 467 15.54 -11.92 35.16
C SER A 467 16.71 -12.73 34.61
N MET A 468 16.51 -13.41 33.48
CA MET A 468 17.46 -14.35 32.88
C MET A 468 18.15 -13.80 31.62
N ILE A 469 17.96 -12.51 31.32
CA ILE A 469 18.51 -11.87 30.13
C ILE A 469 20.01 -11.55 30.27
N LYS A 470 20.70 -11.44 29.12
CA LYS A 470 22.03 -10.83 29.03
C LYS A 470 22.06 -9.79 27.93
N ILE A 471 22.53 -8.59 28.26
CA ILE A 471 22.59 -7.46 27.32
C ILE A 471 24.05 -7.12 27.03
N LEU A 472 24.37 -7.02 25.75
CA LEU A 472 25.64 -6.48 25.25
C LEU A 472 25.37 -5.17 24.50
N CYS A 473 26.11 -4.11 24.81
CA CYS A 473 26.14 -2.87 24.05
C CYS A 473 27.55 -2.72 23.44
N ASN A 474 27.63 -2.62 22.11
CA ASN A 474 28.89 -2.56 21.36
C ASN A 474 29.87 -3.70 21.76
N GLY A 475 29.32 -4.89 22.01
CA GLY A 475 30.07 -6.09 22.40
C GLY A 475 30.50 -6.15 23.87
N LYS A 476 30.15 -5.18 24.70
CA LYS A 476 30.47 -5.15 26.14
C LYS A 476 29.22 -5.39 26.98
N ASP A 477 29.37 -6.04 28.13
CA ASP A 477 28.26 -6.24 29.08
C ASP A 477 27.63 -4.89 29.45
N PHE A 478 26.31 -4.82 29.31
CA PHE A 478 25.51 -3.64 29.59
C PHE A 478 24.63 -3.89 30.83
N ARG A 479 24.61 -2.94 31.76
CA ARG A 479 23.96 -3.11 33.08
C ARG A 479 23.01 -1.97 33.47
N ASP A 480 22.91 -0.91 32.67
CA ASP A 480 22.01 0.22 32.97
C ASP A 480 20.61 -0.05 32.41
N PHE A 481 19.92 -0.99 33.05
CA PHE A 481 18.54 -1.34 32.74
C PHE A 481 17.79 -1.65 34.03
N GLU A 482 16.47 -1.52 33.97
CA GLU A 482 15.57 -1.80 35.07
C GLU A 482 14.55 -2.84 34.64
N ILE A 483 14.25 -3.80 35.53
CA ILE A 483 13.18 -4.77 35.31
C ILE A 483 11.85 -4.10 35.69
N ILE A 484 10.96 -3.94 34.71
CA ILE A 484 9.62 -3.38 34.94
C ILE A 484 8.70 -4.48 35.48
N ASN A 485 8.70 -5.64 34.82
CA ASN A 485 7.96 -6.85 35.23
C ASN A 485 8.60 -8.09 34.58
N SER A 486 7.99 -9.27 34.76
CA SER A 486 8.55 -10.56 34.29
C SER A 486 8.79 -10.67 32.78
N SER A 487 8.13 -9.84 31.97
CA SER A 487 8.25 -9.86 30.50
C SER A 487 8.75 -8.55 29.91
N ARG A 488 9.22 -7.60 30.74
CA ARG A 488 9.56 -6.25 30.30
C ARG A 488 10.71 -5.62 31.10
N ILE A 489 11.58 -4.93 30.38
CA ILE A 489 12.69 -4.13 30.93
C ILE A 489 12.74 -2.76 30.27
N SER A 490 13.32 -1.77 30.95
CA SER A 490 13.67 -0.47 30.40
C SER A 490 15.18 -0.32 30.36
N LEU A 491 15.74 0.14 29.24
CA LEU A 491 17.17 0.42 29.08
C LEU A 491 17.37 1.93 29.06
N ARG A 492 18.31 2.43 29.87
CA ARG A 492 18.74 3.85 29.84
C ARG A 492 20.01 3.99 29.04
N THR A 493 20.04 4.97 28.14
CA THR A 493 21.14 5.16 27.21
C THR A 493 21.23 6.64 26.80
N ASP A 494 22.06 6.95 25.82
CA ASP A 494 22.14 8.26 25.19
C ASP A 494 21.90 8.11 23.68
N VAL A 495 21.45 9.20 23.06
CA VAL A 495 21.29 9.34 21.61
C VAL A 495 22.68 9.28 20.96
N ALA A 496 23.06 8.09 20.53
CA ALA A 496 24.36 7.79 19.93
C ALA A 496 24.27 6.52 19.08
N ARG A 497 25.25 6.34 18.20
CA ARG A 497 25.42 5.07 17.49
C ARG A 497 25.72 3.92 18.46
N LYS A 498 24.81 2.95 18.57
CA LYS A 498 24.94 1.79 19.45
C LYS A 498 24.38 0.53 18.81
N GLU A 499 25.04 -0.59 19.06
CA GLU A 499 24.54 -1.93 18.72
C GLU A 499 24.27 -2.71 20.00
N PHE A 500 23.02 -3.06 20.23
CA PHE A 500 22.59 -3.92 21.32
C PHE A 500 22.36 -5.36 20.82
N LYS A 501 22.81 -6.31 21.64
CA LYS A 501 22.42 -7.73 21.54
C LYS A 501 21.84 -8.14 22.87
N ILE A 502 20.55 -8.44 22.88
CA ILE A 502 19.83 -8.87 24.08
C ILE A 502 19.55 -10.35 23.90
N ILE A 503 20.25 -11.18 24.67
CA ILE A 503 20.02 -12.63 24.73
C ILE A 503 18.77 -12.83 25.58
N THR A 504 17.66 -13.15 24.93
CA THR A 504 16.33 -13.25 25.55
C THR A 504 16.02 -14.67 26.00
N GLY A 505 16.62 -15.67 25.35
CA GLY A 505 16.27 -17.07 25.52
C GLY A 505 14.92 -17.46 24.90
N TYR A 506 14.20 -16.52 24.29
CA TYR A 506 12.97 -16.82 23.54
C TYR A 506 13.33 -17.59 22.29
N LYS A 507 12.68 -18.74 22.06
CA LYS A 507 12.75 -19.44 20.80
C LYS A 507 11.34 -19.80 20.40
N ILE A 508 10.98 -19.50 19.17
CA ILE A 508 9.64 -19.83 18.69
C ILE A 508 9.45 -21.35 18.72
N SER A 509 8.40 -21.81 19.39
CA SER A 509 8.11 -23.24 19.46
C SER A 509 7.51 -23.75 18.15
N SER A 510 7.67 -25.05 17.88
CA SER A 510 7.01 -25.67 16.73
C SER A 510 5.48 -25.55 16.79
N ASN A 511 4.89 -25.46 17.99
CA ASN A 511 3.45 -25.25 18.15
C ASN A 511 3.04 -23.83 17.78
N GLU A 512 3.75 -22.80 18.25
CA GLU A 512 3.51 -21.40 17.86
C GLU A 512 3.69 -21.22 16.35
N LEU A 513 4.75 -21.80 15.79
CA LEU A 513 4.99 -21.79 14.35
C LEU A 513 3.87 -22.52 13.60
N ASN A 514 3.39 -23.65 14.11
CA ASN A 514 2.26 -24.37 13.52
C ASN A 514 0.94 -23.61 13.63
N ASP A 515 0.69 -22.87 14.71
CA ASP A 515 -0.52 -22.05 14.86
C ASP A 515 -0.49 -20.81 13.96
N LEU A 516 0.66 -20.16 13.84
CA LEU A 516 0.90 -19.11 12.83
C LEU A 516 0.72 -19.67 11.42
N ASN A 517 1.34 -20.82 11.12
CA ASN A 517 1.21 -21.50 9.85
C ASN A 517 -0.20 -22.01 9.58
N ARG A 518 -0.98 -22.41 10.59
CA ARG A 518 -2.36 -22.87 10.42
C ARG A 518 -3.30 -21.73 10.05
N LYS A 519 -3.05 -20.52 10.55
CA LYS A 519 -3.69 -19.28 10.08
C LYS A 519 -3.24 -18.88 8.67
N LEU A 520 -2.07 -19.34 8.21
CA LEU A 520 -1.53 -19.12 6.87
C LEU A 520 -1.90 -20.23 5.84
N ASN A 521 -2.16 -21.45 6.32
CA ASN A 521 -2.34 -22.68 5.53
C ASN A 521 -3.77 -23.23 5.55
N GLN A 522 -4.76 -22.56 6.15
CA GLN A 522 -6.17 -22.85 5.85
C GLN A 522 -6.52 -22.38 4.42
N ARG A 523 -5.85 -23.00 3.44
CA ARG A 523 -6.39 -23.18 2.10
C ARG A 523 -7.48 -24.22 2.23
N ASP A 524 -8.70 -23.81 1.92
CA ASP A 524 -9.83 -24.73 1.89
C ASP A 524 -9.68 -25.64 0.65
N ASP A 525 -8.97 -26.75 0.81
CA ASP A 525 -8.90 -27.86 -0.16
C ASP A 525 -10.24 -28.63 -0.27
N SER A 526 -11.34 -28.08 0.26
CA SER A 526 -12.66 -28.71 0.21
C SER A 526 -13.48 -28.40 -1.05
N ILE A 527 -12.97 -27.63 -2.03
CA ILE A 527 -13.57 -27.62 -3.39
C ILE A 527 -13.07 -28.83 -4.20
N SER A 528 -13.28 -30.01 -3.63
CA SER A 528 -13.38 -31.22 -4.42
C SER A 528 -14.80 -31.29 -4.98
N ARG A 529 -14.86 -31.25 -6.32
CA ARG A 529 -16.06 -31.45 -7.13
C ARG A 529 -16.93 -32.57 -6.57
N SER A 530 -18.14 -32.23 -6.10
CA SER A 530 -19.25 -33.17 -6.12
C SER A 530 -20.52 -32.49 -6.63
N SER A 531 -20.85 -32.83 -7.87
CA SER A 531 -22.16 -32.62 -8.45
C SER A 531 -23.19 -33.44 -7.67
N SER A 532 -24.10 -32.79 -6.94
CA SER A 532 -25.30 -33.45 -6.48
C SER A 532 -26.50 -32.50 -6.37
N LYS A 533 -27.36 -32.63 -7.39
CA LYS A 533 -28.82 -32.49 -7.41
C LYS A 533 -29.49 -31.57 -6.38
N VAL A 534 -30.01 -30.49 -6.93
CA VAL A 534 -31.26 -29.80 -6.55
C VAL A 534 -32.30 -30.77 -5.99
N GLN A 535 -32.76 -30.51 -4.76
CA GLN A 535 -34.12 -30.86 -4.35
C GLN A 535 -34.68 -29.81 -3.39
N SER A 536 -35.86 -29.31 -3.79
CA SER A 536 -36.72 -28.35 -3.12
C SER A 536 -37.18 -28.80 -1.73
N SER A 537 -37.26 -27.89 -0.77
CA SER A 537 -38.33 -27.97 0.22
C SER A 537 -38.79 -26.59 0.71
N SER A 538 -40.09 -26.53 0.91
CA SER A 538 -40.96 -25.38 1.07
C SER A 538 -40.79 -24.59 2.36
N SER A 539 -40.93 -23.27 2.20
CA SER A 539 -41.26 -22.29 3.23
C SER A 539 -42.50 -22.67 4.06
N ARG A 540 -42.39 -22.57 5.38
CA ARG A 540 -43.53 -22.38 6.29
C ARG A 540 -43.24 -21.21 7.22
N ILE A 541 -43.88 -20.10 6.90
CA ILE A 541 -44.02 -18.91 7.72
C ILE A 541 -45.07 -19.22 8.80
N ILE A 542 -44.74 -18.96 10.06
CA ILE A 542 -45.70 -18.92 11.18
C ILE A 542 -45.73 -17.47 11.66
N LEU A 543 -46.84 -16.78 11.42
CA LEU A 543 -47.15 -15.47 11.99
C LEU A 543 -47.98 -15.66 13.27
N PRO A 544 -47.74 -14.88 14.34
CA PRO A 544 -48.73 -14.68 15.38
C PRO A 544 -49.72 -13.57 14.99
N THR A 545 -50.99 -13.95 14.98
CA THR A 545 -52.18 -13.10 14.93
C THR A 545 -52.43 -12.40 16.25
N ASN A 546 -52.78 -11.10 16.20
CA ASN A 546 -53.87 -10.42 16.93
C ASN A 546 -53.73 -8.91 16.65
N LEU A 547 -54.42 -8.31 15.66
CA LEU A 547 -55.82 -7.83 15.65
C LEU A 547 -56.23 -6.99 16.87
N ILE A 548 -56.39 -5.69 16.63
CA ILE A 548 -57.47 -4.72 17.01
C ILE A 548 -57.04 -3.39 16.33
N SER A 549 -57.46 -3.07 15.10
CA SER A 549 -58.76 -2.54 14.61
C SER A 549 -59.01 -1.04 14.87
N CYS A 550 -59.07 -0.29 13.76
CA CYS A 550 -59.76 1.00 13.52
C CYS A 550 -59.19 2.25 14.22
N SER A 551 -59.21 3.48 13.69
CA SER A 551 -59.81 4.15 12.51
C SER A 551 -59.48 5.66 12.74
N CYS A 552 -59.28 6.60 11.81
CA CYS A 552 -59.85 6.85 10.49
C CYS A 552 -59.06 7.99 9.81
N CYS A 553 -59.17 8.01 8.47
CA CYS A 553 -58.80 9.04 7.49
C CYS A 553 -57.34 9.11 7.06
#